data_AF-K2D9E2-F1
#
_entry.id   AF-K2D9E2-F1
#
_cell.length_a   1.000
_cell.length_b   1.000
_cell.length_c   1.000
_cell.angle_alpha   90.00
_cell.angle_beta   90.00
_cell.angle_gamma   90.00
#
_symmetry.space_group_name_H-M   'P 1'
#
loop_
_entity.id
_entity.type
_entity.pdbx_description
1 polymer ?
#
loop_
_entity_poly.entity_id
_entity_poly.type
_entity_poly.pdbx_seq_one_letter_code
_entity_poly.pdbx_strand_id
1 'polypeptide(L)'
;ILADTSIKTQSLLEEHNTGIKVANIQLLSVTPPNEVADAFLDVASAREDKNTYMNEALAYKNETVAVARGEATKQVTAAEAEKASKIALATGESERFNKKLAAYQNAPQVTRTRLYLESLEKVLPNIKKYILDPRVETNSTDLWITNGKPAQP
;
A
#
# COMPACT_ATOMS: atom_id res chain seq x y z
N ILE A 1 2.05 63.85 9.45
CA ILE A 1 1.05 63.69 8.36
C ILE A 1 -0.32 63.30 8.91
N LEU A 2 -0.58 62.05 9.31
CA LEU A 2 -1.91 61.64 9.81
C LEU A 2 -2.41 62.46 11.01
N ALA A 3 -1.53 62.71 11.99
CA ALA A 3 -1.85 63.54 13.15
C ALA A 3 -2.14 65.01 12.77
N ASP A 4 -1.31 65.60 11.90
CA ASP A 4 -1.47 66.99 11.45
C ASP A 4 -2.76 67.19 10.62
N THR A 5 -3.07 66.21 9.76
CA THR A 5 -4.32 66.20 8.98
C THR A 5 -5.53 66.06 9.90
N SER A 6 -5.44 65.24 10.96
CA SER A 6 -6.51 65.14 11.96
C SER A 6 -6.75 66.44 12.70
N ILE A 7 -5.68 67.14 13.10
CA ILE A 7 -5.79 68.42 13.79
C ILE A 7 -6.41 69.48 12.88
N LYS A 8 -5.92 69.64 11.64
CA LYS A 8 -6.49 70.60 10.67
C LYS A 8 -7.97 70.35 10.37
N THR A 9 -8.34 69.08 10.19
CA THR A 9 -9.72 68.70 9.89
C THR A 9 -10.63 68.93 11.10
N GLN A 10 -10.15 68.63 12.31
CA GLN A 10 -10.88 68.90 13.55
C GLN A 10 -11.08 70.40 13.76
N SER A 11 -10.05 71.23 13.55
CA SER A 11 -10.16 72.69 13.69
C SER A 11 -11.16 73.31 12.70
N LEU A 12 -11.21 72.83 11.45
CA LEU A 12 -12.21 73.29 10.47
C LEU A 12 -13.65 72.92 10.88
N LEU A 13 -13.86 71.73 11.43
CA LEU A 13 -15.18 71.28 11.88
C LEU A 13 -15.68 72.03 13.11
N GLU A 14 -14.75 72.46 13.98
CA GLU A 14 -15.02 73.32 15.14
C GLU A 14 -15.33 74.76 14.73
N GLU A 15 -14.61 75.32 13.75
CA GLU A 15 -14.89 76.66 13.20
C GLU A 15 -16.30 76.74 12.60
N HIS A 16 -16.76 75.67 11.95
CA HIS A 16 -18.10 75.55 11.41
C HIS A 16 -19.16 75.09 12.44
N ASN A 17 -18.83 75.01 13.73
CA ASN A 17 -19.73 74.63 14.84
C ASN A 17 -20.55 73.35 14.58
N THR A 18 -19.95 72.36 13.92
CA THR A 18 -20.67 71.16 13.46
C THR A 18 -20.92 70.14 14.59
N GLY A 19 -20.25 70.26 15.74
CA GLY A 19 -20.38 69.34 16.87
C GLY A 19 -19.83 67.93 16.63
N ILE A 20 -19.13 67.70 15.51
CA ILE A 20 -18.57 66.41 15.10
C ILE A 20 -17.12 66.29 15.59
N LYS A 21 -16.77 65.15 16.20
CA LYS A 21 -15.41 64.84 16.67
C LYS A 21 -14.79 63.74 15.81
N VAL A 22 -13.65 64.02 15.21
CA VAL A 22 -12.89 63.06 14.40
C VAL A 22 -12.27 62.00 15.32
N ALA A 23 -12.72 60.75 15.22
CA ALA A 23 -12.25 59.66 16.07
C ALA A 23 -10.98 58.97 15.54
N ASN A 24 -10.86 58.81 14.22
CA ASN A 24 -9.69 58.20 13.58
C ASN A 24 -9.62 58.60 12.09
N ILE A 25 -8.42 58.86 11.57
CA ILE A 25 -8.16 59.05 10.14
C ILE A 25 -7.32 57.88 9.64
N GLN A 26 -7.90 57.10 8.73
CA GLN A 26 -7.22 56.00 8.07
C GLN A 26 -6.92 56.41 6.62
N LEU A 27 -5.67 56.27 6.19
CA LEU A 27 -5.30 56.38 4.77
C LEU A 27 -5.85 55.15 4.06
N LEU A 28 -6.79 55.36 3.13
CA LEU A 28 -7.51 54.26 2.48
C LEU A 28 -6.66 53.49 1.46
N SER A 29 -5.69 54.16 0.80
CA SER A 29 -4.70 53.51 -0.08
C SER A 29 -3.62 54.52 -0.49
N VAL A 30 -2.34 54.12 -0.41
CA VAL A 30 -1.21 54.84 -1.02
C VAL A 30 -0.78 54.01 -2.22
N THR A 31 -1.32 54.33 -3.39
CA THR A 31 -0.93 53.67 -4.65
C THR A 31 0.34 54.35 -5.20
N PRO A 32 1.32 53.60 -5.75
CA PRO A 32 2.50 54.20 -6.36
C PRO A 32 2.15 55.13 -7.53
N PRO A 33 2.91 56.21 -7.77
CA PRO A 33 2.76 57.03 -8.96
C PRO A 33 2.90 56.18 -10.24
N ASN A 34 2.13 56.50 -11.28
CA ASN A 34 2.10 55.73 -12.54
C ASN A 34 3.50 55.55 -13.19
N GLU A 35 4.44 56.44 -12.88
CA GLU A 35 5.82 56.43 -13.41
C GLU A 35 6.69 55.28 -12.88
N VAL A 36 6.35 54.69 -11.72
CA VAL A 36 7.14 53.62 -11.07
C VAL A 36 6.35 52.34 -10.81
N ALA A 37 5.04 52.34 -11.06
CA ALA A 37 4.14 51.22 -10.79
C ALA A 37 4.62 49.92 -11.44
N ASP A 38 5.08 49.97 -12.70
CA ASP A 38 5.55 48.80 -13.45
C ASP A 38 6.76 48.14 -12.80
N ALA A 39 7.73 48.93 -12.32
CA ALA A 39 8.92 48.42 -11.65
C ALA A 39 8.59 47.77 -10.30
N PHE A 40 7.59 48.30 -9.57
CA PHE A 40 7.10 47.67 -8.33
C PHE A 40 6.34 46.37 -8.59
N LEU A 41 5.53 46.33 -9.66
CA LEU A 41 4.82 45.12 -10.08
C LEU A 41 5.79 44.02 -10.51
N ASP A 42 6.85 44.37 -11.23
CA ASP A 42 7.89 43.41 -11.66
C ASP A 42 8.62 42.79 -10.45
N VAL A 43 9.02 43.60 -9.46
CA VAL A 43 9.63 43.09 -8.23
C VAL A 43 8.67 42.22 -7.42
N ALA A 44 7.38 42.55 -7.39
CA ALA A 44 6.35 41.75 -6.73
C ALA A 44 6.16 40.40 -7.43
N SER A 45 6.02 40.39 -8.76
CA SER A 45 5.91 39.19 -9.58
C SER A 45 7.14 38.29 -9.40
N ALA A 46 8.35 38.84 -9.53
CA ALA A 46 9.58 38.08 -9.37
C ALA A 46 9.73 37.45 -7.97
N ARG A 47 9.20 38.10 -6.93
CA ARG A 47 9.16 37.55 -5.57
C ARG A 47 8.14 36.42 -5.45
N GLU A 48 6.98 36.56 -6.06
CA GLU A 48 5.96 35.51 -6.10
C GLU A 48 6.48 34.28 -6.85
N ASP A 49 7.03 34.46 -8.05
CA ASP A 49 7.62 33.39 -8.85
C ASP A 49 8.71 32.64 -8.08
N LYS A 50 9.62 33.38 -7.42
CA LYS A 50 10.65 32.79 -6.56
C LYS A 50 10.04 31.93 -5.45
N ASN A 51 8.99 32.41 -4.79
CA ASN A 51 8.34 31.66 -3.72
C ASN A 51 7.64 30.41 -4.27
N THR A 52 7.00 30.52 -5.42
CA THR A 52 6.38 29.39 -6.13
C THR A 52 7.41 28.32 -6.45
N TYR A 53 8.51 28.68 -7.12
CA TYR A 53 9.58 27.72 -7.44
C TYR A 53 10.22 27.10 -6.21
N MET A 54 10.40 27.88 -5.14
CA MET A 54 10.92 27.35 -3.88
C MET A 54 9.96 26.34 -3.25
N ASN A 55 8.65 26.62 -3.26
CA ASN A 55 7.64 25.70 -2.73
C ASN A 55 7.54 24.43 -3.56
N GLU A 56 7.59 24.53 -4.90
CA GLU A 56 7.61 23.38 -5.80
C GLU A 56 8.85 22.52 -5.59
N ALA A 57 10.03 23.13 -5.45
CA ALA A 57 11.26 22.41 -5.18
C ALA A 57 11.23 21.69 -3.82
N LEU A 58 10.67 22.33 -2.79
CA LEU A 58 10.45 21.71 -1.48
C LEU A 58 9.45 20.56 -1.56
N ALA A 59 8.35 20.72 -2.29
CA ALA A 59 7.37 19.67 -2.51
C ALA A 59 8.00 18.46 -3.22
N TYR A 60 8.71 18.69 -4.33
CA TYR A 60 9.40 17.66 -5.10
C TYR A 60 10.44 16.91 -4.25
N LYS A 61 11.25 17.64 -3.47
CA LYS A 61 12.21 17.03 -2.53
C LYS A 61 11.50 16.16 -1.51
N ASN A 62 10.43 16.66 -0.89
CA ASN A 62 9.68 15.92 0.13
C ASN A 62 9.03 14.66 -0.44
N GLU A 63 8.43 14.77 -1.63
CA GLU A 63 7.86 13.64 -2.36
C GLU A 63 8.92 12.59 -2.69
N THR A 64 10.04 13.00 -3.29
CA THR A 64 11.14 12.09 -3.66
C THR A 64 11.69 11.35 -2.45
N VAL A 65 11.92 12.05 -1.34
CA VAL A 65 12.41 11.45 -0.10
C VAL A 65 11.38 10.49 0.50
N ALA A 66 10.09 10.83 0.45
CA ALA A 66 9.03 9.96 0.95
C ALA A 66 8.91 8.68 0.12
N VAL A 67 8.94 8.79 -1.21
CA VAL A 67 8.93 7.64 -2.13
C VAL A 67 10.13 6.73 -1.87
N ALA A 68 11.35 7.30 -1.84
CA ALA A 68 12.57 6.52 -1.60
C ALA A 68 12.54 5.80 -0.24
N ARG A 69 12.04 6.45 0.82
CA ARG A 69 11.85 5.80 2.13
C ARG A 69 10.81 4.70 2.09
N GLY A 70 9.72 4.91 1.37
CA GLY A 70 8.67 3.90 1.16
C GLY A 70 9.22 2.67 0.45
N GLU A 71 9.98 2.86 -0.62
CA GLU A 71 10.63 1.78 -1.38
C GLU A 71 11.64 1.02 -0.52
N ALA A 72 12.50 1.72 0.23
CA ALA A 72 13.44 1.09 1.14
C ALA A 72 12.71 0.24 2.20
N THR A 73 11.65 0.77 2.79
CA THR A 73 10.83 0.04 3.78
C THR A 73 10.16 -1.17 3.15
N LYS A 74 9.62 -1.04 1.94
CA LYS A 74 9.03 -2.14 1.19
C LYS A 74 10.05 -3.25 0.92
N GLN A 75 11.28 -2.90 0.55
CA GLN A 75 12.33 -3.88 0.29
C GLN A 75 12.72 -4.63 1.57
N VAL A 76 12.91 -3.92 2.69
CA VAL A 76 13.24 -4.54 3.98
C VAL A 76 12.13 -5.46 4.46
N THR A 77 10.88 -4.98 4.46
CA THR A 77 9.72 -5.79 4.88
C THR A 77 9.50 -7.01 4.00
N ALA A 78 9.73 -6.90 2.68
CA ALA A 78 9.69 -8.06 1.78
C ALA A 78 10.77 -9.10 2.11
N ALA A 79 12.00 -8.65 2.38
CA ALA A 79 13.10 -9.54 2.76
C ALA A 79 12.84 -10.23 4.11
N GLU A 80 12.29 -9.50 5.09
CA GLU A 80 11.89 -10.07 6.38
C GLU A 80 10.78 -11.10 6.23
N ALA A 81 9.77 -10.83 5.39
CA ALA A 81 8.69 -11.75 5.10
C ALA A 81 9.20 -13.03 4.41
N GLU A 82 10.09 -12.91 3.43
CA GLU A 82 10.70 -14.07 2.75
C GLU A 82 11.53 -14.91 3.73
N LYS A 83 12.34 -14.25 4.58
CA LYS A 83 13.10 -14.92 5.64
C LYS A 83 12.18 -15.69 6.58
N ALA A 84 11.13 -15.05 7.08
CA ALA A 84 10.16 -15.67 7.98
C ALA A 84 9.44 -16.86 7.29
N SER A 85 9.04 -16.69 6.03
CA SER A 85 8.41 -17.75 5.23
C SER A 85 9.34 -18.96 5.06
N LYS A 86 10.62 -18.74 4.71
CA LYS A 86 11.61 -19.82 4.59
C LYS A 86 11.81 -20.58 5.90
N ILE A 87 11.91 -19.87 7.02
CA ILE A 87 12.06 -20.49 8.35
C ILE A 87 10.81 -21.30 8.70
N ALA A 88 9.62 -20.76 8.46
CA ALA A 88 8.36 -21.43 8.74
C ALA A 88 8.19 -22.71 7.88
N LEU A 89 8.53 -22.63 6.59
CA LEU A 89 8.53 -23.78 5.69
C LEU A 89 9.51 -24.86 6.16
N ALA A 90 10.77 -24.48 6.45
CA ALA A 90 11.78 -25.43 6.93
C ALA A 90 11.38 -26.09 8.26
N THR A 91 10.80 -25.32 9.18
CA THR A 91 10.29 -25.83 10.46
C THR A 91 9.12 -26.80 10.23
N GLY A 92 8.15 -26.41 9.40
CA GLY A 92 6.99 -27.23 9.09
C GLY A 92 7.37 -28.54 8.37
N GLU A 93 8.34 -28.50 7.47
CA GLU A 93 8.88 -29.69 6.80
C GLU A 93 9.60 -30.61 7.78
N SER A 94 10.42 -30.06 8.67
CA SER A 94 11.10 -30.82 9.74
C SER A 94 10.10 -31.49 10.67
N GLU A 95 9.09 -30.77 11.14
CA GLU A 95 8.02 -31.34 11.96
C GLU A 95 7.25 -32.45 11.23
N ARG A 96 6.93 -32.22 9.95
CA ARG A 96 6.25 -33.22 9.12
C ARG A 96 7.10 -34.47 8.96
N PHE A 97 8.41 -34.32 8.75
CA PHE A 97 9.35 -35.42 8.67
C PHE A 97 9.41 -36.20 9.99
N ASN A 98 9.55 -35.51 11.12
CA ASN A 98 9.59 -36.14 12.44
C ASN A 98 8.31 -36.93 12.75
N LYS A 99 7.14 -36.37 12.43
CA LYS A 99 5.86 -37.07 12.57
C LYS A 99 5.80 -38.35 11.72
N LYS A 100 6.31 -38.29 10.48
CA LYS A 100 6.40 -39.48 9.61
C LYS A 100 7.38 -40.51 10.15
N LEU A 101 8.53 -40.08 10.66
CA LEU A 101 9.53 -40.96 11.24
C LEU A 101 8.97 -41.70 12.45
N ALA A 102 8.29 -41.01 13.35
CA ALA A 102 7.63 -41.62 14.51
C ALA A 102 6.57 -42.65 14.09
N ALA A 103 5.72 -42.32 13.11
CA ALA A 103 4.73 -43.26 12.57
C ALA A 103 5.40 -44.50 11.93
N TYR A 104 6.49 -44.28 11.20
CA TYR A 104 7.26 -45.34 10.58
C TYR A 104 7.91 -46.27 11.61
N GLN A 105 8.49 -45.72 12.69
CA GLN A 105 9.08 -46.52 13.78
C GLN A 105 8.03 -47.40 14.47
N ASN A 106 6.81 -46.88 14.67
CA ASN A 106 5.71 -47.63 15.28
C ASN A 106 5.13 -48.71 14.34
N ALA A 107 4.95 -48.40 13.05
CA ALA A 107 4.36 -49.32 12.08
C ALA A 107 5.02 -49.21 10.68
N PRO A 108 6.18 -49.86 10.46
CA PRO A 108 6.96 -49.69 9.24
C PRO A 108 6.22 -50.13 7.97
N GLN A 109 5.57 -51.30 8.00
CA GLN A 109 4.94 -51.89 6.81
C GLN A 109 3.74 -51.06 6.33
N VAL A 110 2.83 -50.71 7.25
CA VAL A 110 1.64 -49.90 6.94
C VAL A 110 2.06 -48.50 6.44
N THR A 111 3.05 -47.88 7.08
CA THR A 111 3.54 -46.55 6.70
C THR A 111 4.16 -46.54 5.31
N ARG A 112 4.97 -47.54 4.95
CA ARG A 112 5.54 -47.67 3.59
C ARG A 112 4.46 -47.82 2.53
N THR A 113 3.51 -48.73 2.74
CA THR A 113 2.41 -48.96 1.79
C THR A 113 1.57 -47.70 1.61
N ARG A 114 1.25 -46.99 2.69
CA ARG A 114 0.54 -45.71 2.60
C ARG A 114 1.31 -44.67 1.79
N LEU A 115 2.59 -44.46 2.08
CA LEU A 115 3.42 -43.50 1.35
C LEU A 115 3.50 -43.85 -0.15
N TYR A 116 3.61 -45.13 -0.48
CA TYR A 116 3.61 -45.61 -1.86
C TYR A 116 2.29 -45.28 -2.57
N LEU A 117 1.15 -45.55 -1.93
CA LEU A 117 -0.17 -45.22 -2.48
C LEU A 117 -0.38 -43.71 -2.64
N GLU A 118 0.03 -42.89 -1.66
CA GLU A 118 -0.01 -41.42 -1.75
C GLU A 118 0.85 -40.89 -2.91
N SER A 119 2.05 -41.46 -3.10
CA SER A 119 2.90 -41.12 -4.25
C SER A 119 2.27 -41.51 -5.59
N LEU A 120 1.69 -42.71 -5.67
CA LEU A 120 0.98 -43.17 -6.87
C LEU A 120 -0.27 -42.33 -7.17
N GLU A 121 -0.94 -41.80 -6.16
CA GLU A 121 -2.06 -40.88 -6.34
C GLU A 121 -1.59 -39.54 -6.92
N LYS A 122 -0.50 -38.98 -6.40
CA LYS A 122 0.07 -37.74 -6.92
C LYS A 122 0.58 -37.83 -8.36
N VAL A 123 1.24 -38.94 -8.71
CA VAL A 123 1.83 -39.11 -10.05
C VAL A 123 0.76 -39.50 -11.08
N LEU A 124 -0.30 -40.20 -10.65
CA LEU A 124 -1.33 -40.75 -11.54
C LEU A 124 -2.75 -40.33 -11.07
N PRO A 125 -3.09 -39.03 -11.13
CA PRO A 125 -4.34 -38.52 -10.54
C PRO A 125 -5.63 -38.95 -11.24
N ASN A 126 -5.56 -39.42 -12.50
CA ASN A 126 -6.74 -39.71 -13.32
C ASN A 126 -6.85 -41.17 -13.79
N ILE A 127 -6.18 -42.10 -13.11
CA ILE A 127 -6.20 -43.52 -13.48
C ILE A 127 -7.17 -44.28 -12.59
N LYS A 128 -8.11 -45.02 -13.20
CA LYS A 128 -8.99 -45.95 -12.49
C LYS A 128 -8.14 -47.10 -11.93
N LYS A 129 -8.11 -47.22 -10.61
CA LYS A 129 -7.35 -48.25 -9.88
C LYS A 129 -8.32 -49.33 -9.38
N TYR A 130 -8.02 -50.59 -9.66
CA TYR A 130 -8.76 -51.75 -9.15
C TYR A 130 -7.85 -52.50 -8.17
N ILE A 131 -8.30 -52.68 -6.92
CA ILE A 131 -7.58 -53.40 -5.87
C ILE A 131 -8.29 -54.73 -5.66
N LEU A 132 -7.57 -55.85 -5.83
CA LEU A 132 -8.09 -57.20 -5.66
C LEU A 132 -7.51 -57.80 -4.37
N ASP A 133 -8.37 -58.45 -3.56
CA ASP A 133 -7.93 -59.19 -2.39
C ASP A 133 -7.16 -60.45 -2.85
N PRO A 134 -6.01 -60.79 -2.23
CA PRO A 134 -5.26 -62.01 -2.56
C PRO A 134 -6.06 -63.32 -2.52
N ARG A 135 -7.19 -63.34 -1.82
CA ARG A 135 -8.11 -64.48 -1.72
C ARG A 135 -8.98 -64.68 -2.98
N VAL A 136 -8.93 -63.75 -3.93
CA VAL A 136 -9.63 -63.87 -5.22
C VAL A 136 -8.76 -64.66 -6.18
N GLU A 137 -9.15 -65.91 -6.47
CA GLU A 137 -8.46 -66.74 -7.46
C GLU A 137 -8.67 -66.19 -8.88
N THR A 138 -7.56 -65.80 -9.50
CA THR A 138 -7.55 -65.12 -10.81
C THR A 138 -7.70 -66.08 -11.99
N ASN A 139 -7.50 -67.38 -11.80
CA ASN A 139 -7.56 -68.38 -12.88
C ASN A 139 -8.98 -68.80 -13.29
N SER A 140 -10.01 -68.42 -12.54
CA SER A 140 -11.41 -68.78 -12.83
C SER A 140 -12.39 -67.60 -12.77
N THR A 141 -11.90 -66.38 -12.50
CA THR A 141 -12.75 -65.21 -12.28
C THR A 141 -12.69 -64.25 -13.46
N ASP A 142 -13.73 -64.27 -14.31
CA ASP A 142 -13.95 -63.22 -15.31
C ASP A 142 -14.41 -61.93 -14.62
N LEU A 143 -13.58 -60.87 -14.70
CA LEU A 143 -13.90 -59.55 -14.17
C LEU A 143 -14.73 -58.74 -15.19
N TRP A 144 -16.06 -58.75 -15.04
CA TRP A 144 -16.98 -57.94 -15.84
C TRP A 144 -17.07 -56.51 -15.29
N ILE A 145 -16.22 -55.61 -15.79
CA ILE A 145 -16.28 -54.17 -15.46
C ILE A 145 -17.22 -53.49 -16.47
N THR A 146 -18.50 -53.39 -16.12
CA THR A 146 -19.45 -52.61 -16.94
C THR A 146 -19.27 -51.12 -16.63
N ASN A 147 -18.88 -50.34 -17.65
CA ASN A 147 -18.85 -48.88 -17.55
C ASN A 147 -20.30 -48.36 -17.58
N GLY A 148 -21.01 -48.44 -16.45
CA GLY A 148 -22.18 -47.61 -16.12
C GLY A 148 -23.36 -47.57 -17.10
N LYS A 149 -23.43 -48.45 -18.10
CA LYS A 149 -24.65 -48.61 -18.92
C LYS A 149 -25.31 -49.92 -18.51
N PRO A 150 -26.50 -49.88 -17.87
CA PRO A 150 -27.22 -51.11 -17.57
C PRO A 150 -27.51 -51.83 -18.88
N ALA A 151 -27.26 -53.14 -18.89
CA ALA A 151 -27.66 -54.00 -20.00
C ALA A 151 -29.17 -53.80 -20.23
N GLN A 152 -29.51 -53.28 -21.41
CA GLN A 152 -30.90 -53.22 -21.84
C GLN A 152 -31.40 -54.65 -22.13
N PRO A 153 -32.67 -54.93 -21.81
CA PRO A 153 -33.24 -56.29 -21.86
C PRO A 153 -33.28 -56.87 -23.27
#